data_AF-A0A3E1D992-F1
#
_entry.id   AF-A0A3E1D992-F1
#
_cell.length_a   1.000
_cell.length_b   1.000
_cell.length_c   1.000
_cell.angle_alpha   90.00
_cell.angle_beta   90.00
_cell.angle_gamma   90.00
#
_symmetry.space_group_name_H-M   'P 1'
#
loop_
_entity.id
_entity.type
_entity.pdbx_description
1 polymer ?
#
loop_
_entity_poly.entity_id
_entity_poly.type
_entity_poly.pdbx_seq_one_letter_code
_entity_poly.pdbx_strand_id
1 'polypeptide(L)' 'MYHYENGSVRWRKFSGKGDIRAYRQPKGWCASADLIEHHPITGKFLGRSHRWIKEEVMQ' A
#
# COMPACT_ATOMS: atom_id res chain seq x y z
N MET A 1 -18.98 6.07 -2.60
CA MET A 1 -18.49 5.81 -1.23
C MET A 1 -18.15 4.34 -1.16
N TYR A 2 -16.93 3.97 -0.73
CA TYR A 2 -16.53 2.57 -0.59
C TYR A 2 -16.69 2.16 0.87
N HIS A 3 -17.16 0.93 1.12
CA HIS A 3 -17.19 0.31 2.43
C HIS A 3 -16.00 -0.66 2.54
N TYR A 4 -15.27 -0.61 3.65
CA TYR A 4 -14.17 -1.52 3.95
C TYR A 4 -14.40 -2.12 5.34
N GLU A 5 -14.27 -3.44 5.43
CA GLU A 5 -14.35 -4.17 6.69
C GLU A 5 -13.03 -4.07 7.47
N ASN A 6 -13.04 -4.34 8.78
CA ASN A 6 -11.82 -4.42 9.58
C ASN A 6 -10.80 -5.38 8.96
N GLY A 7 -9.52 -5.02 8.98
CA GLY A 7 -8.47 -5.83 8.37
C GLY A 7 -8.47 -5.83 6.84
N SER A 8 -9.34 -5.05 6.18
CA SER A 8 -9.25 -4.85 4.73
C SER A 8 -7.89 -4.26 4.36
N VAL A 9 -7.19 -4.90 3.43
CA VAL A 9 -5.91 -4.44 2.91
C VAL A 9 -6.09 -3.88 1.51
N ARG A 10 -5.45 -2.74 1.23
CA ARG A 10 -5.28 -2.25 -0.14
C ARG A 10 -3.85 -1.83 -0.41
N TRP A 11 -3.49 -1.88 -1.68
CA TRP A 11 -2.14 -1.59 -2.16
C TRP A 11 -2.15 -0.44 -3.14
N ARG A 12 -1.19 0.48 -2.96
CA ARG A 12 -1.01 1.67 -3.79
C ARG A 12 0.44 1.74 -4.25
N LYS A 13 0.65 1.79 -5.57
CA LYS A 13 1.98 1.94 -6.15
C LYS A 13 2.52 3.32 -5.78
N PHE A 14 3.73 3.40 -5.25
CA PHE A 14 4.36 4.69 -5.01
C PHE A 14 4.75 5.33 -6.35
N SER A 15 4.38 6.60 -6.54
CA SER A 15 4.61 7.33 -7.79
C SER A 15 6.08 7.72 -8.02
N GLY A 16 6.92 7.60 -6.99
CA GLY A 16 8.31 8.08 -7.02
C GLY A 16 8.47 9.55 -6.65
N LYS A 17 7.36 10.28 -6.41
CA LYS A 17 7.39 11.71 -6.06
C LYS A 17 7.26 11.91 -4.54
N GLY A 18 8.13 12.77 -3.98
CA GLY A 18 8.15 13.10 -2.55
C GLY A 18 8.84 12.03 -1.69
N ASP A 19 8.79 12.21 -0.37
CA ASP A 19 9.25 11.19 0.57
C ASP A 19 8.11 10.22 0.87
N ILE A 20 8.32 8.94 0.58
CA ILE A 20 7.37 7.88 0.88
C ILE A 20 7.07 7.77 2.38
N ARG A 21 8.02 8.16 3.26
CA ARG A 21 7.85 8.18 4.72
C ARG A 21 6.94 9.28 5.19
N ALA A 22 6.75 10.32 4.38
CA ALA A 22 5.80 11.40 4.67
C ALA A 22 4.36 11.02 4.27
N TYR A 23 4.12 9.77 3.84
CA TYR A 23 2.78 9.33 3.52
C TYR A 23 1.87 9.36 4.75
N ARG A 24 0.80 10.16 4.68
CA ARG A 24 -0.23 10.22 5.70
C ARG A 24 -1.41 9.33 5.30
N GLN A 25 -1.64 8.30 6.10
CA GLN A 25 -2.74 7.38 5.91
C GLN A 25 -4.09 8.01 6.28
N PRO A 26 -5.21 7.51 5.72
CA PRO A 26 -6.54 7.91 6.14
C PRO A 26 -6.80 7.61 7.62
N LYS A 27 -7.71 8.37 8.25
CA LYS A 27 -8.12 8.12 9.64
C LYS A 27 -8.72 6.71 9.77
N GLY A 28 -8.32 5.96 10.80
CA GLY A 28 -8.76 4.57 11.01
C GLY A 28 -7.99 3.54 10.18
N TRP A 29 -6.88 3.94 9.55
CA TRP A 29 -5.99 3.04 8.82
C TRP A 29 -4.58 3.08 9.43
N CYS A 30 -3.86 1.99 9.25
CA CYS A 30 -2.40 1.94 9.33
C CYS A 30 -1.82 1.86 7.92
N ALA A 31 -0.59 2.33 7.74
CA ALA A 31 0.13 2.19 6.48
C ALA A 31 1.59 1.80 6.69
N SER A 32 2.10 0.95 5.81
CA SER A 32 3.53 0.63 5.69
C SER A 32 4.01 0.89 4.26
N ALA A 33 5.31 1.17 4.12
CA ALA A 33 5.96 1.34 2.83
C ALA A 33 6.88 0.14 2.59
N ASP A 34 6.54 -0.67 1.60
CA ASP A 34 7.19 -1.94 1.34
C ASP A 34 7.89 -1.90 -0.02
N LEU A 35 9.06 -2.51 -0.11
CA LEU A 35 9.77 -2.73 -1.37
C LEU A 35 9.49 -4.17 -1.82
N ILE A 36 8.66 -4.34 -2.85
CA ILE A 36 8.16 -5.66 -3.29
C ILE A 36 8.47 -5.93 -4.76
N GLU A 37 8.81 -7.18 -5.07
CA GLU A 37 9.20 -7.64 -6.41
C GLU A 37 8.03 -8.25 -7.20
N HIS A 38 7.00 -8.68 -6.49
CA HIS A 38 5.79 -9.26 -7.06
C HIS A 38 4.62 -8.30 -6.89
N HIS A 39 3.74 -8.23 -7.89
CA HIS A 39 2.55 -7.40 -7.83
C HIS A 39 1.66 -7.88 -6.67
N PRO A 40 1.31 -7.02 -5.69
CA PRO A 40 0.76 -7.47 -4.42
C PRO A 40 -0.66 -8.04 -4.54
N ILE A 41 -1.35 -7.76 -5.65
CA ILE A 41 -2.71 -8.26 -5.90
C ILE A 41 -2.71 -9.47 -6.83
N THR A 42 -1.81 -9.51 -7.83
CA THR A 42 -1.86 -10.53 -8.90
C THR A 42 -0.73 -11.54 -8.80
N GLY A 43 0.23 -11.36 -7.89
CA GLY A 43 1.41 -12.20 -7.75
C GLY A 43 2.43 -12.10 -8.88
N LYS A 44 2.14 -11.34 -9.95
CA LYS A 44 3.01 -11.26 -11.12
C LYS A 44 4.36 -10.62 -10.78
N PHE A 45 5.46 -11.26 -11.16
CA PHE A 45 6.80 -10.68 -11.05
C PHE A 45 6.90 -9.37 -11.84
N LEU A 46 7.44 -8.33 -11.21
CA LEU A 46 7.53 -6.98 -11.78
C LEU A 46 8.83 -6.71 -12.53
N GLY A 47 9.76 -7.67 -12.60
CA GLY A 47 11.08 -7.50 -13.22
C GLY A 47 12.10 -6.76 -12.35
N ARG A 48 11.64 -6.10 -11.28
CA ARG A 48 12.45 -5.41 -10.26
C ARG A 48 11.60 -5.07 -9.04
N SER A 49 12.24 -4.80 -7.92
CA SER A 49 11.56 -4.34 -6.71
C SER A 49 10.98 -2.92 -6.92
N HIS A 50 9.72 -2.74 -6.57
CA HIS A 50 9.02 -1.47 -6.63
C HIS A 50 8.55 -1.07 -5.23
N ARG A 51 8.48 0.24 -4.97
CA ARG A 51 7.94 0.75 -3.72
C ARG A 51 6.42 0.78 -3.78
N TRP A 52 5.78 0.21 -2.78
CA TRP A 52 4.34 0.20 -2.61
C TRP A 52 4.00 0.65 -1.20
N ILE A 53 2.79 1.15 -1.04
CA ILE A 53 2.23 1.44 0.28
C ILE A 53 1.12 0.42 0.52
N LYS A 54 1.23 -0.34 1.61
CA LYS A 54 0.18 -1.21 2.13
C LYS A 54 -0.65 -0.38 3.09
N GLU A 55 -1.96 -0.38 2.95
CA GLU A 55 -2.87 0.22 3.92
C GLU A 55 -3.80 -0.86 4.47
N GLU A 56 -4.01 -0.85 5.78
CA GLU A 56 -4.84 -1.80 6.50
C GLU A 56 -5.81 -1.06 7.41
N VAL A 57 -7.10 -1.40 7.35
CA VAL A 57 -8.12 -0.84 8.24
C VAL A 57 -7.85 -1.34 9.66
N MET A 58 -7.70 -0.40 10.58
CA MET A 58 -7.57 -0.64 12.00
C MET A 58 -8.87 -0.18 12.64
N GLN A 59 -9.81 -1.09 12.84
CA GLN A 59 -11.05 -0.82 13.55
C GLN A 59 -10.86 -1.06 15.04
#